data_AF-A0A259MQM1-F1
#
_entry.id   AF-A0A259MQM1-F1
#
_cell.length_a   1.000
_cell.length_b   1.000
_cell.length_c   1.000
_cell.angle_alpha   90.00
_cell.angle_beta   90.00
_cell.angle_gamma   90.00
#
_symmetry.space_group_name_H-M   'P 1'
#
loop_
_entity.id
_entity.type
_entity.pdbx_description
1 polymer ?
#
loop_
_entity_poly.entity_id
_entity_poly.type
_entity_poly.pdbx_seq_one_letter_code
_entity_poly.pdbx_strand_id
1 'polypeptide(L)'
;MFKHVMVPALLSLAAAACSTVDKLGSEPITPPKPVPAWSSIYTVPYDSMVTCLAAPAASGFVVNIEPSSAPGTTTVLYVPQSAPQAESRYVVKRVPDGTIQVDWIRVGTVGGLDWLDVQARQRANRCGGIG
;
A
#
# COMPACT_ATOMS: atom_id res chain seq x y z
N MET A 1 -35.53 -15.95 50.34
CA MET A 1 -35.01 -17.34 50.37
C MET A 1 -33.58 -17.32 49.84
N PHE A 2 -32.60 -17.49 50.71
CA PHE A 2 -31.18 -17.62 50.37
C PHE A 2 -30.86 -19.08 50.02
N LYS A 3 -30.09 -19.33 48.96
CA LYS A 3 -29.45 -20.64 48.78
C LYS A 3 -28.09 -20.60 48.06
N HIS A 4 -27.04 -20.52 48.89
CA HIS A 4 -25.81 -21.34 48.91
C HIS A 4 -24.74 -21.16 47.81
N VAL A 5 -23.68 -20.43 48.19
CA VAL A 5 -22.23 -20.73 48.11
C VAL A 5 -21.79 -22.02 47.40
N MET A 6 -20.80 -21.93 46.50
CA MET A 6 -19.49 -22.63 46.56
C MET A 6 -18.60 -22.35 45.33
N VAL A 7 -17.40 -21.81 45.58
CA VAL A 7 -16.19 -21.93 44.75
C VAL A 7 -15.44 -23.16 45.28
N PRO A 8 -14.89 -24.07 44.44
CA PRO A 8 -13.41 -24.11 44.36
C PRO A 8 -12.78 -24.71 43.09
N ALA A 9 -11.46 -24.48 43.03
CA ALA A 9 -10.40 -25.40 42.59
C ALA A 9 -10.05 -25.49 41.09
N LEU A 10 -8.88 -24.90 40.82
CA LEU A 10 -7.93 -25.22 39.76
C LEU A 10 -7.72 -26.73 39.58
N LEU A 11 -7.68 -27.17 38.31
CA LEU A 11 -7.04 -28.41 37.89
C LEU A 11 -6.00 -28.07 36.84
N SER A 12 -4.75 -28.02 37.29
CA SER A 12 -3.55 -28.11 36.46
C SER A 12 -3.42 -29.55 35.94
N LEU A 13 -3.36 -29.76 34.63
CA LEU A 13 -2.72 -30.94 34.06
C LEU A 13 -1.59 -30.48 33.12
N ALA A 14 -0.37 -30.79 33.54
CA ALA A 14 0.85 -30.58 32.78
C ALA A 14 1.09 -31.72 31.78
N ALA A 15 1.66 -31.33 30.64
CA ALA A 15 2.64 -32.01 29.79
C ALA A 15 2.57 -33.54 29.63
N ALA A 16 2.31 -33.97 28.39
CA ALA A 16 3.19 -34.92 27.66
C ALA A 16 2.74 -35.07 26.20
N ALA A 17 3.39 -34.35 25.28
CA ALA A 17 3.71 -34.80 23.93
C ALA A 17 4.55 -33.72 23.19
N CYS A 18 5.82 -33.57 23.56
CA CYS A 18 6.84 -33.29 22.54
C CYS A 18 6.97 -34.61 21.74
N SER A 19 7.04 -34.66 20.43
CA SER A 19 7.89 -33.86 19.54
C SER A 19 7.35 -34.02 18.11
N THR A 20 7.73 -33.13 17.20
CA THR A 20 7.48 -33.09 15.74
C THR A 20 6.47 -32.06 15.22
N VAL A 21 6.57 -30.81 15.67
CA VAL A 21 6.10 -29.65 14.85
C VAL A 21 7.12 -28.51 14.92
N ASP A 22 8.42 -28.80 14.79
CA ASP A 22 9.47 -27.78 14.81
C ASP A 22 9.91 -27.31 13.41
N LYS A 23 9.17 -27.65 12.34
CA LYS A 23 9.64 -27.31 10.99
C LYS A 23 8.57 -27.17 9.91
N LEU A 24 7.49 -26.46 10.19
CA LEU A 24 6.71 -25.84 9.12
C LEU A 24 6.27 -24.43 9.52
N GLY A 25 7.02 -23.45 9.03
CA GLY A 25 6.44 -22.21 8.53
C GLY A 25 6.09 -21.14 9.55
N SER A 26 7.04 -20.74 10.39
CA SER A 26 7.01 -19.41 11.03
C SER A 26 7.52 -18.31 10.08
N GLU A 27 7.11 -18.34 8.81
CA GLU A 27 7.22 -17.15 7.96
C GLU A 27 5.90 -16.39 8.10
N PRO A 28 5.94 -15.11 8.53
CA PRO A 28 4.77 -14.25 8.40
C PRO A 28 4.30 -14.32 6.95
N ILE A 29 3.04 -14.72 6.72
CA ILE A 29 2.40 -14.61 5.42
C ILE A 29 2.30 -13.11 5.13
N THR A 30 3.40 -12.52 4.64
CA THR A 30 3.40 -11.15 4.18
C THR A 30 2.60 -11.19 2.89
N PRO A 31 1.49 -10.43 2.77
CA PRO A 31 0.82 -10.30 1.49
C PRO A 31 1.88 -9.94 0.44
N PRO A 32 1.87 -10.58 -0.75
CA PRO A 32 2.82 -10.23 -1.81
C PRO A 32 2.80 -8.71 -2.00
N LYS A 33 3.98 -8.08 -1.93
CA LYS A 33 4.08 -6.64 -2.21
C LYS A 33 3.52 -6.41 -3.62
N PRO A 34 2.57 -5.47 -3.81
CA PRO A 34 2.05 -5.20 -5.14
C PRO A 34 3.20 -4.86 -6.08
N VAL A 35 3.29 -5.57 -7.21
CA VAL A 35 4.30 -5.32 -8.23
C VAL A 35 3.91 -4.04 -8.97
N PRO A 36 4.80 -3.05 -9.07
CA PRO A 36 4.55 -1.88 -9.90
C PRO A 36 4.34 -2.30 -11.35
N ALA A 37 3.30 -1.78 -11.99
CA ALA A 37 3.15 -1.90 -13.43
C ALA A 37 4.18 -1.05 -14.17
N TRP A 38 4.70 0.00 -13.51
CA TRP A 38 5.85 0.77 -13.97
C TRP A 38 6.53 1.50 -12.81
N SER A 39 7.82 1.80 -12.98
CA SER A 39 8.63 2.63 -12.07
C SER A 39 9.51 3.58 -12.87
N SER A 40 9.75 4.79 -12.34
CA SER A 40 10.74 5.72 -12.89
C SER A 40 11.38 6.60 -11.83
N ILE A 41 12.59 7.09 -12.13
CA ILE A 41 13.34 8.04 -11.31
C ILE A 41 13.09 9.46 -11.82
N TYR A 42 12.98 10.41 -10.89
CA TYR A 42 12.86 11.84 -11.15
C TYR A 42 13.81 12.63 -10.25
N THR A 43 14.21 13.82 -10.71
CA THR A 43 15.16 14.69 -10.00
C THR A 43 14.49 15.88 -9.32
N VAL A 44 13.17 16.03 -9.47
CA VAL A 44 12.42 17.07 -8.75
C VAL A 44 12.41 16.81 -7.24
N PRO A 45 12.26 17.85 -6.40
CA PRO A 45 12.12 17.66 -4.97
C PRO A 45 10.94 16.74 -4.62
N TYR A 46 11.12 15.90 -3.60
CA TYR A 46 10.11 14.95 -3.16
C TYR A 46 8.75 15.59 -2.89
N ASP A 47 8.74 16.68 -2.12
CA ASP A 47 7.49 17.36 -1.74
C ASP A 47 6.81 17.98 -2.97
N SER A 48 7.58 18.48 -3.95
CA SER A 48 7.04 18.97 -5.22
C SER A 48 6.34 17.87 -6.02
N MET A 49 6.93 16.66 -6.09
CA MET A 49 6.29 15.52 -6.74
C MET A 49 5.01 15.09 -6.02
N VAL A 50 5.06 14.94 -4.69
CA VAL A 50 3.89 14.54 -3.90
C VAL A 50 2.76 15.56 -4.03
N THR A 51 3.07 16.86 -3.89
CA THR A 51 2.07 17.92 -4.04
C THR A 51 1.47 17.96 -5.44
N CYS A 52 2.29 17.82 -6.49
CA CYS A 52 1.77 17.79 -7.86
C CYS A 52 0.90 16.56 -8.12
N LEU A 53 1.32 15.37 -7.66
CA LEU A 53 0.52 14.16 -7.79
C LEU A 53 -0.76 14.23 -6.95
N ALA A 54 -0.74 14.87 -5.79
CA ALA A 54 -1.91 15.02 -4.94
C ALA A 54 -2.84 16.16 -5.37
N ALA A 55 -2.48 16.92 -6.41
CA ALA A 55 -3.32 18.01 -6.89
C ALA A 55 -4.72 17.49 -7.29
N PRO A 56 -5.78 18.25 -7.02
CA PRO A 56 -7.14 17.85 -7.38
C PRO A 56 -7.23 17.46 -8.86
N ALA A 57 -7.76 16.27 -9.11
CA ALA A 57 -8.07 15.80 -10.45
C ALA A 57 -9.27 16.55 -11.04
N ALA A 58 -9.43 16.49 -12.36
CA ALA A 58 -10.69 16.88 -13.01
C ALA A 58 -11.88 16.08 -12.45
N SER A 59 -13.09 16.61 -12.61
CA SER A 59 -14.34 16.01 -12.13
C SER A 59 -14.43 14.51 -12.44
N GLY A 60 -14.80 13.69 -11.46
CA GLY A 60 -14.93 12.23 -11.60
C GLY A 60 -13.87 11.39 -10.89
N PHE A 61 -12.89 12.02 -10.25
CA PHE A 61 -11.89 11.33 -9.43
C PHE A 61 -11.77 11.95 -8.04
N VAL A 62 -11.46 11.10 -7.05
CA VAL A 62 -11.03 11.50 -5.72
C VAL A 62 -9.53 11.21 -5.60
N VAL A 63 -8.78 12.18 -5.08
CA VAL A 63 -7.33 12.03 -4.83
C VAL A 63 -7.11 11.96 -3.32
N ASN A 64 -6.52 10.87 -2.86
CA ASN A 64 -6.21 10.67 -1.44
C ASN A 64 -4.69 10.54 -1.25
N ILE A 65 -4.18 11.10 -0.17
CA ILE A 65 -2.80 10.85 0.28
C ILE A 65 -2.87 9.86 1.42
N GLU A 66 -2.21 8.72 1.26
CA GLU A 66 -2.03 7.73 2.31
C GLU A 66 -0.61 7.86 2.89
N PRO A 67 -0.49 8.18 4.19
CA PRO A 67 0.79 8.12 4.87
C PRO A 67 1.32 6.69 4.84
N SER A 68 2.56 6.50 4.38
CA SER A 68 3.24 5.22 4.52
C SER A 68 3.88 5.11 5.90
N SER A 69 3.92 3.91 6.46
CA SER A 69 4.73 3.62 7.65
C SER A 69 6.23 3.61 7.36
N ALA A 70 6.62 3.51 6.08
CA ALA A 70 8.01 3.59 5.66
C ALA A 70 8.47 5.06 5.55
N PRO A 71 9.55 5.46 6.25
CA PRO A 71 10.06 6.82 6.14
C PRO A 71 10.48 7.14 4.69
N GLY A 72 10.25 8.39 4.28
CA GLY A 72 10.56 8.83 2.92
C GLY A 72 9.68 8.20 1.83
N THR A 73 8.53 7.62 2.20
CA THR A 73 7.55 7.08 1.25
C THR A 73 6.19 7.74 1.44
N THR A 74 5.54 8.10 0.35
CA THR A 74 4.17 8.63 0.34
C THR A 74 3.39 7.96 -0.77
N THR A 75 2.18 7.54 -0.43
CA THR A 75 1.27 6.95 -1.40
C THR A 75 0.21 7.98 -1.78
N VAL A 76 -0.02 8.16 -3.08
CA VAL A 76 -1.10 8.97 -3.62
C VAL A 76 -2.04 8.07 -4.39
N LEU A 77 -3.30 8.05 -4.00
CA LEU A 77 -4.36 7.27 -4.63
C LEU A 77 -5.21 8.16 -5.52
N TYR A 78 -5.50 7.67 -6.71
CA TYR A 78 -6.47 8.22 -7.64
C TYR A 78 -7.63 7.24 -7.81
N VAL A 79 -8.77 7.58 -7.26
CA VAL A 79 -9.96 6.72 -7.22
C VAL A 79 -11.01 7.29 -8.17
N PRO A 80 -11.38 6.57 -9.25
CA PRO A 80 -12.50 6.98 -10.10
C PRO A 80 -13.81 6.86 -9.30
N GLN A 81 -14.63 7.92 -9.30
CA GLN A 81 -15.91 7.90 -8.58
C GLN A 81 -16.90 6.88 -9.17
N SER A 82 -16.88 6.68 -10.48
CA SER A 82 -17.74 5.73 -11.19
C SER A 82 -17.26 4.27 -11.11
N ALA A 83 -15.98 4.06 -10.76
CA ALA A 83 -15.37 2.74 -10.70
C ALA A 83 -14.24 2.71 -9.66
N PRO A 84 -14.56 2.74 -8.35
CA PRO A 84 -13.55 2.75 -7.28
C PRO A 84 -12.59 1.55 -7.33
N GLN A 85 -13.04 0.42 -7.87
CA GLN A 85 -12.22 -0.79 -8.07
C GLN A 85 -11.09 -0.63 -9.10
N ALA A 86 -11.07 0.47 -9.87
CA ALA A 86 -10.00 0.81 -10.83
C ALA A 86 -9.07 1.90 -10.26
N GLU A 87 -8.87 1.88 -8.94
CA GLU A 87 -7.92 2.76 -8.24
C GLU A 87 -6.52 2.70 -8.87
N SER A 88 -5.92 3.86 -9.03
CA SER A 88 -4.52 4.03 -9.44
C SER A 88 -3.69 4.48 -8.26
N ARG A 89 -2.61 3.77 -7.96
CA ARG A 89 -1.74 4.06 -6.82
C ARG A 89 -0.36 4.52 -7.28
N TYR A 90 0.06 5.70 -6.85
CA TYR A 90 1.43 6.17 -6.97
C TYR A 90 2.14 6.01 -5.63
N VAL A 91 3.31 5.40 -5.63
CA VAL A 91 4.18 5.31 -4.45
C VAL A 91 5.43 6.11 -4.75
N VAL A 92 5.57 7.26 -4.09
CA VAL A 92 6.74 8.13 -4.20
C VAL A 92 7.71 7.74 -3.10
N LYS A 93 8.96 7.46 -3.43
CA LYS A 93 10.02 7.03 -2.52
C LYS A 93 11.24 7.94 -2.68
N ARG A 94 11.83 8.40 -1.57
CA ARG A 94 13.15 9.02 -1.59
C ARG A 94 14.21 7.95 -1.83
N VAL A 95 15.10 8.22 -2.77
CA VAL A 95 16.28 7.40 -3.03
C VAL A 95 17.47 8.04 -2.29
N PRO A 96 18.42 7.25 -1.76
CA PRO A 96 19.56 7.79 -1.00
C PRO A 96 20.44 8.80 -1.75
N ASP A 97 20.42 8.78 -3.08
CA ASP A 97 21.16 9.71 -3.94
C ASP A 97 20.49 11.10 -4.06
N GLY A 98 19.35 11.30 -3.39
CA GLY A 98 18.58 12.54 -3.42
C GLY A 98 17.54 12.63 -4.53
N THR A 99 17.49 11.64 -5.44
CA THR A 99 16.42 11.51 -6.43
C THR A 99 15.17 10.88 -5.79
N ILE A 100 14.09 10.83 -6.56
CA ILE A 100 12.86 10.15 -6.15
C ILE A 100 12.49 9.06 -7.15
N GLN A 101 12.03 7.94 -6.62
CA GLN A 101 11.41 6.88 -7.40
C GLN A 101 9.90 7.01 -7.29
N VAL A 102 9.20 7.01 -8.42
CA VAL A 102 7.74 6.89 -8.47
C VAL A 102 7.40 5.53 -9.04
N ASP A 103 6.74 4.72 -8.24
CA ASP A 103 6.12 3.47 -8.68
C ASP A 103 4.64 3.71 -8.95
N TRP A 104 4.14 3.14 -10.03
CA TRP A 104 2.72 3.09 -10.31
C TRP A 104 2.21 1.65 -10.20
N ILE A 105 1.20 1.48 -9.35
CA ILE A 105 0.59 0.19 -9.05
C ILE A 105 -0.85 0.24 -9.55
N ARG A 106 -1.21 -0.73 -10.40
CA ARG A 106 -2.60 -1.00 -10.74
C ARG A 106 -3.26 -1.73 -9.59
N VAL A 107 -4.34 -1.18 -9.07
CA VAL A 107 -5.16 -1.88 -8.09
C VAL A 107 -6.34 -2.49 -8.84
N GLY A 108 -6.37 -3.83 -8.89
CA GLY A 108 -7.40 -4.60 -9.60
C GLY A 108 -6.93 -5.24 -10.91
N THR A 109 -7.67 -6.28 -11.34
CA THR A 109 -7.37 -7.11 -12.53
C THR A 109 -8.35 -6.82 -13.66
N VAL A 110 -8.66 -5.55 -13.89
CA VAL A 110 -9.52 -5.13 -15.00
C VAL A 110 -8.66 -5.05 -16.27
N GLY A 111 -8.91 -5.96 -17.22
CA GLY A 111 -8.20 -5.99 -18.51
C GLY A 111 -8.50 -4.76 -19.36
N GLY A 112 -7.61 -4.44 -20.31
CA GLY A 112 -7.81 -3.33 -21.27
C GLY A 112 -7.50 -1.93 -20.71
N LEU A 113 -6.70 -1.84 -19.63
CA LEU A 113 -6.38 -0.59 -18.96
C LEU A 113 -5.02 0.00 -19.34
N ASP A 114 -4.41 -0.40 -20.46
CA ASP A 114 -3.08 0.12 -20.87
C ASP A 114 -3.07 1.65 -21.09
N TRP A 115 -4.23 2.20 -21.45
CA TRP A 115 -4.41 3.65 -21.54
C TRP A 115 -4.24 4.36 -20.18
N LEU A 116 -4.53 3.66 -19.07
CA LEU A 116 -4.37 4.18 -17.72
C LEU A 116 -2.89 4.32 -17.34
N ASP A 117 -2.03 3.42 -17.82
CA ASP A 117 -0.57 3.42 -17.61
C ASP A 117 0.03 4.62 -18.31
N VAL A 118 -0.42 4.86 -19.55
CA VAL A 118 0.02 6.00 -20.35
C VAL A 118 -0.38 7.29 -19.66
N GLN A 119 -1.63 7.42 -19.21
CA GLN A 119 -2.10 8.59 -18.47
C GLN A 119 -1.35 8.77 -17.14
N ALA A 120 -1.09 7.68 -16.43
CA ALA A 120 -0.38 7.71 -15.17
C ALA A 120 1.07 8.15 -15.34
N ARG A 121 1.76 7.60 -16.35
CA ARG A 121 3.11 7.99 -16.72
C ARG A 121 3.17 9.44 -17.18
N GLN A 122 2.25 9.89 -18.03
CA GLN A 122 2.19 11.29 -18.48
C GLN A 122 2.01 12.26 -17.31
N ARG A 123 1.18 11.90 -16.32
CA ARG A 123 1.02 12.69 -15.10
C ARG A 123 2.30 12.73 -14.27
N ALA A 124 2.91 11.57 -14.02
CA ALA A 124 4.16 11.49 -13.28
C ALA A 124 5.28 12.28 -13.99
N ASN A 125 5.38 12.19 -15.32
CA ASN A 125 6.32 12.96 -16.14
C ASN A 125 6.09 14.47 -16.00
N ARG A 126 4.85 14.93 -16.13
CA ARG A 126 4.48 16.34 -15.93
C ARG A 126 4.89 16.83 -14.54
N CYS A 127 4.60 16.05 -13.50
CA CYS A 127 4.99 16.38 -12.13
C CYS A 127 6.50 16.29 -11.89
N GLY A 128 7.17 15.41 -12.62
CA GLY A 128 8.61 15.24 -12.62
C GLY A 128 9.38 16.25 -13.46
N GLY A 129 8.72 17.23 -14.07
CA GLY A 129 9.36 18.23 -14.93
C GLY A 129 9.90 17.65 -16.25
N ILE A 130 9.46 16.46 -16.64
CA ILE A 130 9.78 15.82 -17.91
C ILE A 130 8.59 16.08 -18.84
N GLY A 131 8.69 17.08 -19.70
CA GLY A 131 7.63 17.51 -20.61
C GLY A 131 8.17 18.00 -21.93
#